data_AF-A0A947VA09-F1
#
_entry.id   AF-A0A947VA09-F1
#
_cell.length_a   1.000
_cell.length_b   1.000
_cell.length_c   1.000
_cell.angle_alpha   90.00
_cell.angle_beta   90.00
_cell.angle_gamma   90.00
#
_symmetry.space_group_name_H-M   'P 1'
#
loop_
_entity.id
_entity.type
_entity.pdbx_description
1 polymer ?
#
loop_
_entity_poly.entity_id
_entity_poly.type
_entity_poly.pdbx_seq_one_letter_code
_entity_poly.pdbx_strand_id
1 'polypeptide(L)'
;MVENTNQSHLPFRLGLIAMPWALFNRPSVQLGALKGYLAQVEPDVQVRCLHPYLGLAKSLGLDLYREVSQDVWLCEGLYAGLLFRNSAGACRGFLRKGSRSARLRATMI
;
A
#
# COMPACT_ATOMS: atom_id res chain seq x y z
N MET A 1 -23.46 -46.01 -7.89
CA MET A 1 -24.09 -44.87 -7.18
C MET A 1 -23.13 -43.70 -7.31
N VAL A 2 -23.50 -42.70 -8.12
CA VAL A 2 -22.66 -41.55 -8.43
C VAL A 2 -22.81 -40.56 -7.28
N GLU A 3 -21.77 -40.44 -6.45
CA GLU A 3 -21.68 -39.34 -5.50
C GLU A 3 -21.35 -38.07 -6.28
N ASN A 4 -22.39 -37.31 -6.62
CA ASN A 4 -22.27 -35.95 -7.10
C ASN A 4 -21.77 -35.09 -5.93
N THR A 5 -20.46 -35.04 -5.77
CA THR A 5 -19.79 -34.11 -4.85
C THR A 5 -19.84 -32.73 -5.47
N ASN A 6 -21.01 -32.09 -5.43
CA ASN A 6 -21.18 -30.68 -5.73
C ASN A 6 -20.65 -29.87 -4.53
N GLN A 7 -19.35 -30.03 -4.24
CA GLN A 7 -18.65 -29.14 -3.34
C GLN A 7 -18.51 -27.82 -4.08
N SER A 8 -19.35 -26.85 -3.68
CA SER A 8 -19.19 -25.45 -4.06
C SER A 8 -17.84 -24.96 -3.52
N HIS A 9 -16.77 -25.17 -4.27
CA HIS A 9 -15.47 -24.60 -3.95
C HIS A 9 -15.60 -23.08 -4.08
N LEU A 10 -15.51 -22.39 -2.95
CA LEU A 10 -15.40 -20.95 -2.97
C LEU A 10 -14.12 -20.60 -3.74
N PRO A 11 -14.18 -19.67 -4.71
CA PRO A 11 -13.01 -19.32 -5.50
C PRO A 11 -11.94 -18.73 -4.58
N PHE A 12 -10.69 -19.14 -4.77
CA PHE A 12 -9.56 -18.60 -4.01
C PHE A 12 -9.41 -17.11 -4.31
N ARG A 13 -9.44 -16.27 -3.27
CA ARG A 13 -9.34 -14.81 -3.42
C ARG A 13 -7.95 -14.33 -3.06
N LEU A 14 -7.29 -13.68 -4.02
CA LEU A 14 -5.95 -13.14 -3.86
C LEU A 14 -5.95 -11.62 -3.91
N GLY A 15 -5.49 -10.98 -2.83
CA GLY A 15 -5.26 -9.55 -2.76
C GLY A 15 -3.81 -9.20 -3.07
N LEU A 16 -3.56 -8.47 -4.15
CA LEU A 16 -2.27 -7.90 -4.48
C LEU A 16 -2.18 -6.47 -3.95
N ILE A 17 -1.34 -6.21 -2.97
CA ILE A 17 -1.28 -4.91 -2.28
C ILE A 17 -0.08 -4.12 -2.81
N ALA A 18 -0.33 -2.91 -3.30
CA ALA A 18 0.75 -2.03 -3.72
C ALA A 18 1.50 -1.53 -2.49
N MET A 19 2.83 -1.45 -2.61
CA MET A 19 3.66 -0.86 -1.57
C MET A 19 3.16 0.56 -1.22
N PRO A 20 3.25 0.95 0.05
CA PRO A 20 2.79 2.25 0.48
C PRO A 20 3.62 3.35 -0.21
N TRP A 21 2.98 4.49 -0.46
CA TRP A 21 3.60 5.73 -0.98
C TRP A 21 4.00 5.76 -2.45
N ALA A 22 3.50 4.85 -3.29
CA ALA A 22 3.55 5.07 -4.73
C ALA A 22 2.94 6.44 -5.08
N LEU A 23 3.51 7.15 -6.06
CA LEU A 23 2.89 8.37 -6.58
C LEU A 23 1.44 8.06 -6.96
N PHE A 24 0.49 8.84 -6.46
CA PHE A 24 -0.93 8.50 -6.55
C PHE A 24 -1.45 8.40 -8.00
N ASN A 25 -0.74 9.01 -8.94
CA ASN A 25 -1.02 8.99 -10.38
C ASN A 25 -0.25 7.90 -11.14
N ARG A 26 0.45 7.00 -10.45
CA ARG A 26 1.25 5.92 -11.02
C ARG A 26 0.70 4.57 -10.53
N PRO A 27 -0.21 3.93 -11.28
CA PRO A 27 -0.64 2.58 -10.94
C PRO A 27 0.56 1.62 -10.96
N SER A 28 0.56 0.61 -10.08
CA SER A 28 1.66 -0.36 -10.04
C SER A 28 1.57 -1.29 -11.25
N VAL A 29 2.52 -1.11 -12.18
CA VAL A 29 2.68 -1.98 -13.36
C VAL A 29 2.95 -3.42 -12.94
N GLN A 30 3.73 -3.63 -11.87
CA GLN A 30 4.04 -4.97 -11.36
C GLN A 30 2.78 -5.74 -10.95
N LEU A 31 1.86 -5.07 -10.24
CA LEU A 31 0.60 -5.70 -9.84
C LEU A 31 -0.31 -5.94 -11.04
N GLY A 32 -0.35 -5.00 -12.00
CA GLY A 32 -1.12 -5.16 -13.23
C GLY A 32 -0.65 -6.36 -14.05
N ALA A 33 0.68 -6.49 -14.23
CA ALA A 33 1.28 -7.61 -14.94
C ALA A 33 1.02 -8.95 -14.24
N LEU A 34 1.23 -9.03 -12.92
CA LEU A 34 0.97 -10.26 -12.16
C LEU A 34 -0.51 -10.66 -12.19
N LYS A 35 -1.43 -9.69 -12.06
CA LYS A 35 -2.87 -9.94 -12.20
C LYS A 35 -3.21 -10.49 -13.58
N GLY A 36 -2.65 -9.90 -14.64
CA GLY A 36 -2.88 -10.36 -16.02
C GLY A 36 -2.34 -11.77 -16.26
N TYR A 37 -1.14 -12.07 -15.76
CA TYR A 37 -0.55 -13.40 -15.81
C TYR A 37 -1.42 -14.43 -15.09
N LEU A 38 -1.81 -14.17 -13.84
CA LEU A 38 -2.66 -15.07 -13.06
C LEU A 38 -4.03 -15.30 -13.69
N ALA A 39 -4.60 -14.29 -14.34
CA ALA A 39 -5.86 -14.47 -15.07
C ALA A 39 -5.74 -15.46 -16.25
N GLN A 40 -4.53 -15.67 -16.79
CA GLN A 40 -4.27 -16.64 -17.85
C GLN A 40 -3.92 -18.03 -17.30
N VAL A 41 -3.08 -18.10 -16.26
CA VAL A 41 -2.58 -19.39 -15.75
C VAL A 41 -3.47 -20.03 -14.70
N GLU A 42 -4.26 -19.24 -13.97
CA GLU A 42 -5.09 -19.68 -12.84
C GLU A 42 -6.46 -18.97 -12.88
N PRO A 43 -7.33 -19.28 -13.85
CA PRO A 43 -8.60 -18.55 -14.08
C PRO A 43 -9.59 -18.66 -12.91
N ASP A 44 -9.45 -19.69 -12.06
CA ASP A 44 -10.28 -19.88 -10.86
C ASP A 44 -9.87 -18.99 -9.68
N VAL A 45 -8.74 -18.27 -9.80
CA VAL A 45 -8.26 -17.33 -8.78
C VAL A 45 -8.84 -15.94 -9.01
N GLN A 46 -9.59 -15.45 -8.02
CA GLN A 46 -10.11 -14.08 -8.02
C GLN A 46 -9.05 -13.10 -7.52
N VAL A 47 -8.34 -12.47 -8.45
CA VAL A 47 -7.29 -11.49 -8.13
C VAL A 47 -7.83 -10.05 -8.06
N ARG A 48 -7.57 -9.35 -6.95
CA ARG A 48 -7.82 -7.91 -6.81
C ARG A 48 -6.53 -7.16 -6.51
N CYS A 49 -6.28 -6.06 -7.23
CA CYS A 49 -5.24 -5.11 -6.87
C CYS A 49 -5.79 -4.11 -5.86
N LEU A 50 -5.05 -3.89 -4.77
CA LEU A 50 -5.40 -3.01 -3.68
C LEU A 50 -4.35 -1.90 -3.61
N HIS A 51 -4.82 -0.66 -3.54
CA HIS A 51 -3.98 0.54 -3.52
C HIS A 51 -4.33 1.41 -2.29
N PRO A 52 -4.02 0.96 -1.06
CA PRO A 52 -4.42 1.67 0.17
C PRO A 52 -3.93 3.12 0.22
N TYR A 53 -2.80 3.39 -0.44
CA TYR A 53 -2.20 4.71 -0.53
C TYR A 53 -3.12 5.76 -1.19
N LEU A 54 -4.10 5.37 -2.02
CA LEU A 54 -5.07 6.30 -2.60
C LEU A 54 -6.04 6.85 -1.54
N GLY A 55 -6.49 5.98 -0.63
CA GLY A 55 -7.31 6.40 0.51
C GLY A 55 -6.53 7.33 1.45
N LEU A 56 -5.24 7.04 1.64
CA LEU A 56 -4.33 7.89 2.42
C LEU A 56 -4.07 9.24 1.74
N ALA A 57 -3.87 9.27 0.42
CA ALA A 57 -3.76 10.50 -0.35
C ALA A 57 -5.01 11.37 -0.22
N LYS A 58 -6.19 10.74 -0.21
CA LYS A 58 -7.47 11.43 0.01
C LYS A 58 -7.58 12.00 1.43
N SER A 59 -7.16 11.26 2.46
CA SER A 59 -7.28 11.72 3.85
C SER A 59 -6.27 12.80 4.22
N LEU A 60 -5.05 12.75 3.66
CA LEU A 60 -4.00 13.75 3.88
C LEU A 60 -4.16 15.00 3.00
N GLY A 61 -4.88 14.87 1.89
CA GLY A 61 -4.87 15.85 0.80
C GLY A 61 -3.71 15.64 -0.16
N LEU A 62 -3.93 15.97 -1.43
CA LEU A 62 -3.01 15.64 -2.51
C LEU A 62 -1.65 16.35 -2.39
N ASP A 63 -1.62 17.58 -1.89
CA ASP A 63 -0.37 18.35 -1.77
C ASP A 63 0.56 17.74 -0.71
N LEU A 64 0.02 17.46 0.48
CA LEU A 64 0.78 16.84 1.56
C LEU A 64 1.21 15.43 1.19
N TYR A 65 0.31 14.64 0.59
CA TYR A 65 0.66 13.31 0.12
C TYR A 65 1.76 13.36 -0.94
N ARG A 66 1.68 14.28 -1.92
CA ARG A 66 2.69 14.44 -2.96
C ARG A 66 4.05 14.74 -2.34
N GLU A 67 4.11 15.70 -1.42
CA GLU A 67 5.33 16.06 -0.72
C GLU A 67 5.94 14.85 0.01
N VAL A 68 5.10 14.06 0.70
CA VAL A 68 5.56 12.84 1.37
C VAL A 68 6.09 11.82 0.37
N SER A 69 5.30 11.50 -0.66
CA SER A 69 5.59 10.45 -1.65
C SER A 69 6.83 10.73 -2.53
N GLN A 70 7.30 11.97 -2.57
CA GLN A 70 8.50 12.36 -3.31
C GLN A 70 9.79 12.17 -2.51
N ASP A 71 9.70 12.03 -1.19
CA ASP A 71 10.83 11.79 -0.31
C ASP A 71 10.82 10.33 0.17
N VAL A 72 11.69 9.52 -0.45
CA VAL A 72 11.83 8.09 -0.13
C VAL A 72 12.16 7.89 1.35
N TRP A 73 13.03 8.71 1.94
CA TRP A 73 13.43 8.55 3.34
C TRP A 73 12.30 8.91 4.31
N LEU A 74 11.50 9.91 3.95
CA LEU A 74 10.30 10.25 4.72
C LEU A 74 9.27 9.11 4.65
N CYS A 75 9.06 8.53 3.47
CA CYS A 75 8.16 7.40 3.26
C CYS A 75 8.60 6.16 4.05
N GLU A 76 9.88 5.78 3.95
CA GLU A 76 10.47 4.66 4.68
C GLU A 76 10.43 4.89 6.18
N GLY A 77 10.71 6.11 6.66
CA GLY A 77 10.63 6.46 8.07
C GLY A 77 9.20 6.35 8.63
N LEU A 78 8.19 6.80 7.87
CA LEU A 78 6.78 6.66 8.22
C LEU A 78 6.37 5.20 8.27
N TYR A 79 6.79 4.41 7.27
CA TYR A 79 6.47 3.00 7.18
C TYR A 79 7.14 2.18 8.29
N ALA A 80 8.40 2.44 8.58
CA ALA A 80 9.13 1.82 9.69
C ALA A 80 8.44 2.07 11.03
N GLY A 81 7.89 3.27 11.25
CA GLY A 81 7.12 3.58 12.46
C GLY A 81 5.79 2.81 12.56
N LEU A 82 5.18 2.44 11.43
CA LEU A 82 3.95 1.63 11.38
C LEU A 82 4.25 0.14 11.59
N LEU A 83 5.31 -0.38 10.99
CA LEU A 83 5.72 -1.78 11.12
C LEU A 83 6.33 -2.09 12.49
N PHE A 84 7.24 -1.23 12.95
CA PHE A 84 8.00 -1.43 14.19
C PHE A 84 7.48 -0.46 15.26
N ARG A 85 6.39 -0.85 15.93
CA ARG A 85 5.74 -0.01 16.94
C ARG A 85 6.70 0.48 18.04
N ASN A 86 7.68 -0.33 18.42
CA ASN A 86 8.70 0.02 19.42
C ASN A 86 9.69 1.10 18.93
N SER A 87 9.81 1.27 17.61
CA SER A 87 10.69 2.26 16.98
C SER A 87 9.95 3.55 16.60
N ALA A 88 8.63 3.63 16.84
CA ALA A 88 7.82 4.78 16.43
C ALA A 88 8.33 6.12 16.99
N GLY A 89 8.86 6.14 18.22
CA GLY A 89 9.49 7.34 18.81
C GLY A 89 10.75 7.78 18.06
N ALA A 90 11.62 6.82 17.71
CA ALA A 90 12.83 7.08 16.94
C ALA A 90 12.50 7.54 15.51
N CYS A 91 11.52 6.90 14.87
CA CYS A 91 11.01 7.30 13.55
C CYS A 91 10.45 8.73 13.57
N ARG A 92 9.67 9.13 14.58
CA ARG A 92 9.22 10.54 14.72
C ARG A 92 10.39 11.51 14.81
N GLY A 93 11.40 11.18 15.62
CA GLY A 93 12.61 12.00 15.75
C GLY A 93 13.38 12.15 14.44
N PHE A 94 13.49 11.07 13.67
CA PHE A 94 14.10 11.05 12.34
C PHE A 94 13.30 11.89 11.34
N LEU A 95 11.98 11.67 11.27
CA LEU A 95 11.07 12.38 10.36
C LEU A 95 11.06 13.90 10.64
N ARG A 96 11.11 14.31 11.91
CA ARG A 96 11.19 15.73 12.30
C ARG A 96 12.47 16.41 11.82
N LYS A 97 13.59 15.68 11.80
CA LYS A 97 14.88 16.19 11.32
C LYS A 97 14.96 16.20 9.79
N GLY A 98 14.38 15.17 9.14
CA GLY A 98 14.39 15.00 7.69
C GLY A 98 13.35 15.84 6.94
N SER A 99 12.23 16.22 7.58
CA SER A 99 11.19 16.98 6.87
C SER A 99 11.64 18.41 6.59
N ARG A 100 11.57 18.78 5.31
CA ARG A 100 11.71 20.16 4.84
C ARG A 100 10.39 20.96 4.96
N SER A 101 9.26 20.24 5.01
CA SER A 101 7.93 20.83 5.20
C SER A 101 7.71 21.33 6.62
N ALA A 102 7.38 22.61 6.77
CA ALA A 102 6.89 23.16 8.04
C ALA A 102 5.55 22.53 8.46
N ARG A 103 4.72 22.08 7.50
CA ARG A 103 3.41 21.44 7.75
C ARG A 103 3.56 20.07 8.39
N LEU A 104 4.50 19.25 7.92
CA LEU A 104 4.77 17.93 8.52
C LEU A 104 5.33 18.02 9.94
N ARG A 105 6.06 19.09 10.27
CA ARG A 105 6.56 19.32 11.62
C ARG A 105 5.46 19.64 12.62
N ALA A 106 4.39 20.28 12.18
CA ALA A 106 3.25 20.66 13.03
C ALA A 106 2.26 19.50 13.26
N THR A 107 2.09 18.60 12.28
CA THR A 107 1.14 17.46 12.36
C THR A 107 1.70 16.23 13.10
N MET A 108 3.02 16.18 13.38
CA MET A 108 3.66 15.07 14.10
C MET A 108 3.72 15.26 15.63
N ILE A 109 2.87 16.14 16.19
CA ILE A 109 2.63 16.30 17.64
C ILE A 109 1.64 15.23 18.10
#